data_AF-A0A514XN26-F1
#
_entry.id   AF-A0A514XN26-F1
#
_cell.length_a   1.000
_cell.length_b   1.000
_cell.length_c   1.000
_cell.angle_alpha   90.00
_cell.angle_beta   90.00
_cell.angle_gamma   90.00
#
_symmetry.space_group_name_H-M   'P 1'
#
loop_
_entity.id
_entity.type
_entity.pdbx_description
1 polymer ?
#
loop_
_entity_poly.entity_id
_entity_poly.type
_entity_poly.pdbx_seq_one_letter_code
_entity_poly.pdbx_strand_id
1 'polypeptide(L)'
;MQTTTLDSSFVSRLKHLVETRYGKELLIRQLMDLSAVQPHEDTYLRGVDFHVPIKVNGALLGTAIVPGADDLNAEKRQGVTQLIRMVLEPALYKWYLEQKESNLVEISKANFETENLHVFGDDKLPSIDELLEDSSKDLAKGLSKELLSHLIHLEGQTPTTNKKVALQLHELTGRWAFVPFNDIKGQLHSSFDIAKMGEMTIFIENIESLNAAEQELLLEYLGEEHSPDEPLIITSSAMNLEELAKTEGLASNLIDEASVNCFEVDRAPLTTQGLKEVLELFFMKDPAST
;
A
#
# COMPACT_ATOMS: atom_id res chain seq x y z
N MET A 1 -8.03 28.43 15.83
CA MET A 1 -7.66 28.90 14.47
C MET A 1 -7.44 27.65 13.63
N GLN A 2 -8.46 27.25 12.86
CA GLN A 2 -8.45 26.04 12.04
C GLN A 2 -7.71 26.35 10.73
N THR A 3 -6.54 25.76 10.55
CA THR A 3 -5.85 25.73 9.26
C THR A 3 -6.67 24.88 8.29
N THR A 4 -7.46 25.53 7.45
CA THR A 4 -8.10 24.90 6.29
C THR A 4 -7.03 24.25 5.43
N THR A 5 -7.09 22.92 5.28
CA THR A 5 -6.23 22.07 4.43
C THR A 5 -6.20 22.48 2.94
N LEU A 6 -7.03 23.44 2.55
CA LEU A 6 -7.08 24.07 1.22
C LEU A 6 -5.96 25.11 0.97
N ASP A 7 -5.22 25.52 1.99
CA ASP A 7 -4.03 26.37 1.85
C ASP A 7 -2.73 25.57 1.63
N SER A 8 -2.85 24.27 1.34
CA SER A 8 -1.68 23.47 1.01
C SER A 8 -1.02 24.00 -0.28
N SER A 9 0.31 24.03 -0.27
CA SER A 9 1.15 24.43 -1.41
C SER A 9 0.84 23.65 -2.71
N PHE A 10 0.09 22.55 -2.63
CA PHE A 10 -0.38 21.75 -3.75
C PHE A 10 -1.62 22.33 -4.42
N VAL A 11 -2.60 22.83 -3.65
CA VAL A 11 -3.80 23.48 -4.20
C VAL A 11 -3.42 24.80 -4.87
N SER A 12 -2.45 25.54 -4.31
CA SER A 12 -1.91 26.74 -4.95
C SER A 12 -1.15 26.43 -6.25
N ARG A 13 -0.41 25.31 -6.32
CA ARG A 13 0.23 24.84 -7.57
C ARG A 13 -0.79 24.43 -8.62
N LEU A 14 -1.88 23.76 -8.23
CA LEU A 14 -2.96 23.40 -9.15
C LEU A 14 -3.65 24.65 -9.71
N LYS A 15 -4.00 25.62 -8.83
CA LYS A 15 -4.54 26.92 -9.24
C LYS A 15 -3.61 27.61 -10.25
N HIS A 16 -2.31 27.66 -9.94
CA HIS A 16 -1.31 28.27 -10.81
C HIS A 16 -1.13 27.53 -12.15
N LEU A 17 -1.22 26.19 -12.16
CA LEU A 17 -1.13 25.39 -13.39
C LEU A 17 -2.35 25.59 -14.30
N VAL A 18 -3.55 25.64 -13.73
CA VAL A 18 -4.78 25.88 -14.49
C VAL A 18 -4.80 27.31 -15.03
N GLU A 19 -4.36 28.29 -14.23
CA GLU A 19 -4.22 29.68 -14.65
C GLU A 19 -3.16 29.85 -15.75
N THR A 20 -1.98 29.25 -15.60
CA THR A 20 -0.88 29.38 -16.58
C THR A 20 -1.19 28.66 -17.90
N ARG A 21 -1.83 27.49 -17.85
CA ARG A 21 -2.05 26.65 -19.04
C ARG A 21 -3.37 26.94 -19.75
N TYR A 22 -4.39 27.38 -19.01
CA TYR A 22 -5.74 27.58 -19.54
C TYR A 22 -6.30 28.99 -19.31
N GLY A 23 -5.61 29.85 -18.54
CA GLY A 23 -6.04 31.24 -18.30
C GLY A 23 -7.28 31.36 -17.43
N LYS A 24 -7.61 30.33 -16.64
CA LYS A 24 -8.83 30.27 -15.82
C LYS A 24 -8.51 30.09 -14.35
N GLU A 25 -9.31 30.71 -13.51
CA GLU A 25 -9.26 30.52 -12.07
C GLU A 25 -9.92 29.18 -11.68
N LEU A 26 -9.50 28.60 -10.54
CA LEU A 26 -10.06 27.35 -10.01
C LEU A 26 -10.60 27.59 -8.60
N LEU A 27 -11.90 27.34 -8.43
CA LEU A 27 -12.59 27.40 -7.14
C LEU A 27 -12.91 25.98 -6.66
N ILE A 28 -12.56 25.67 -5.42
CA ILE A 28 -12.85 24.37 -4.81
C ILE A 28 -13.89 24.61 -3.72
N ARG A 29 -15.04 23.96 -3.81
CA ARG A 29 -16.07 24.00 -2.76
C ARG A 29 -16.19 22.61 -2.14
N GLN A 30 -15.84 22.53 -0.85
CA GLN A 30 -16.07 21.35 -0.02
C GLN A 30 -17.52 21.38 0.48
N LEU A 31 -18.18 20.22 0.44
CA LEU A 31 -19.56 20.00 0.90
C LEU A 31 -20.57 20.99 0.30
N MET A 32 -21.20 20.62 -0.83
CA MET A 32 -22.52 21.13 -1.16
C MET A 32 -23.58 20.11 -0.75
N ASP A 33 -24.63 20.67 -0.17
CA ASP A 33 -25.91 20.05 0.12
C ASP A 33 -26.34 19.09 -1.01
N LEU A 34 -26.60 17.84 -0.63
CA LEU A 34 -26.84 16.66 -1.49
C LEU A 34 -28.09 16.76 -2.39
N SER A 35 -28.75 17.92 -2.40
CA SER A 35 -30.06 18.14 -3.02
C SER A 35 -30.01 18.70 -4.45
N ALA A 36 -28.85 19.14 -4.95
CA ALA A 36 -28.76 19.87 -6.23
C ALA A 36 -27.93 19.19 -7.34
N VAL A 37 -27.27 18.06 -7.08
CA VAL A 37 -26.40 17.38 -8.06
C VAL A 37 -27.08 16.10 -8.53
N GLN A 38 -27.57 16.09 -9.77
CA GLN A 38 -28.11 14.88 -10.38
C GLN A 38 -27.02 13.79 -10.41
N PRO A 39 -27.32 12.55 -9.99
CA PRO A 39 -26.30 11.54 -9.69
C PRO A 39 -25.52 11.02 -10.91
N HIS A 40 -25.92 11.34 -12.15
CA HIS A 40 -25.46 10.66 -13.36
C HIS A 40 -24.54 11.44 -14.30
N GLU A 41 -24.12 12.66 -13.98
CA GLU A 41 -23.18 13.41 -14.85
C GLU A 41 -21.77 13.51 -14.25
N ASP A 42 -20.78 13.04 -15.03
CA ASP A 42 -19.35 13.04 -14.70
C ASP A 42 -18.75 14.45 -14.64
N THR A 43 -19.32 15.38 -15.41
CA THR A 43 -19.01 16.81 -15.45
C THR A 43 -20.21 17.54 -16.04
N TYR A 44 -20.54 18.72 -15.54
CA TYR A 44 -21.64 19.51 -16.08
C TYR A 44 -21.30 20.99 -16.19
N LEU A 45 -21.91 21.67 -17.15
CA LEU A 45 -21.89 23.12 -17.25
C LEU A 45 -23.10 23.69 -16.55
N ARG A 46 -22.89 24.65 -15.63
CA ARG A 46 -23.97 25.40 -15.02
C ARG A 46 -23.83 26.87 -15.40
N GLY A 47 -24.47 27.24 -16.51
CA GLY A 47 -24.27 28.55 -17.12
C GLY A 47 -22.90 28.63 -17.81
N VAL A 48 -22.05 29.56 -17.38
CA VAL A 48 -20.67 29.78 -17.91
C VAL A 48 -19.59 29.00 -17.13
N ASP A 49 -19.97 28.35 -16.04
CA ASP A 49 -19.03 27.69 -15.13
C ASP A 49 -19.02 26.17 -15.36
N PHE A 50 -17.82 25.58 -15.34
CA PHE A 50 -17.63 24.15 -15.52
C PHE A 50 -17.42 23.47 -14.17
N HIS A 51 -18.31 22.53 -13.86
CA HIS A 51 -18.34 21.81 -12.60
C HIS A 51 -17.80 20.39 -12.79
N VAL A 52 -16.78 20.06 -12.02
CA VAL A 52 -16.19 18.73 -11.93
C VAL A 52 -16.49 18.16 -10.54
N PRO A 53 -17.48 17.27 -10.41
CA PRO A 53 -17.73 16.57 -9.15
C PRO A 53 -16.57 15.60 -8.88
N ILE A 54 -16.16 15.55 -7.61
CA ILE A 54 -15.09 14.67 -7.15
C ILE A 54 -15.74 13.59 -6.31
N LYS A 55 -15.80 12.37 -6.85
CA LYS A 55 -16.45 11.22 -6.24
C LYS A 55 -15.41 10.12 -6.01
N VAL A 56 -15.44 9.49 -4.85
CA VAL A 56 -14.61 8.31 -4.55
C VAL A 56 -15.52 7.22 -3.97
N ASN A 57 -15.52 6.04 -4.58
CA ASN A 57 -16.37 4.89 -4.18
C ASN A 57 -17.86 5.24 -4.04
N GLY A 58 -18.39 6.07 -4.95
CA GLY A 58 -19.79 6.51 -4.93
C GLY A 58 -20.10 7.68 -3.99
N ALA A 59 -19.18 8.06 -3.09
CA ALA A 59 -19.35 9.20 -2.19
C ALA A 59 -18.85 10.50 -2.84
N LEU A 60 -19.68 11.55 -2.84
CA LEU A 60 -19.32 12.87 -3.35
C LEU A 60 -18.52 13.64 -2.27
N LEU A 61 -17.23 13.86 -2.52
CA LEU A 61 -16.34 14.54 -1.57
C LEU A 61 -16.29 16.05 -1.78
N GLY A 62 -16.58 16.53 -2.99
CA GLY A 62 -16.59 17.95 -3.30
C GLY A 62 -16.85 18.25 -4.77
N THR A 63 -16.82 19.52 -5.13
CA THR A 63 -16.92 19.95 -6.54
C THR A 63 -15.88 21.02 -6.82
N ALA A 64 -15.09 20.79 -7.87
CA ALA A 64 -14.21 21.79 -8.44
C ALA A 64 -14.99 22.60 -9.48
N ILE A 65 -14.89 23.91 -9.42
CA ILE A 65 -15.59 24.86 -10.28
C ILE A 65 -14.53 25.66 -11.03
N VAL A 66 -14.57 25.57 -12.36
CA VAL A 66 -13.76 26.38 -13.26
C VAL A 66 -14.65 27.48 -13.84
N PRO A 67 -14.64 28.69 -13.26
CA PRO A 67 -15.43 29.81 -13.77
C PRO A 67 -15.05 30.22 -15.19
N GLY A 68 -16.06 30.58 -15.99
CA GLY A 68 -15.87 31.10 -17.34
C GLY A 68 -15.21 30.11 -18.32
N ALA A 69 -15.54 28.83 -18.22
CA ALA A 69 -14.98 27.72 -19.01
C ALA A 69 -15.75 27.43 -20.32
N ASP A 70 -16.69 28.30 -20.69
CA ASP A 70 -17.50 28.14 -21.91
C ASP A 70 -16.66 28.20 -23.20
N ASP A 71 -15.56 28.94 -23.18
CA ASP A 71 -14.60 29.06 -24.28
C ASP A 71 -13.64 27.86 -24.45
N LEU A 72 -13.69 26.88 -23.53
CA LEU A 72 -12.86 25.68 -23.62
C LEU A 72 -13.50 24.61 -24.53
N ASN A 73 -12.77 24.15 -25.54
CA ASN A 73 -13.17 23.00 -26.36
C ASN A 73 -13.24 21.70 -25.52
N ALA A 74 -14.03 20.72 -25.98
CA ALA A 74 -14.24 19.44 -25.28
C ALA A 74 -12.94 18.73 -24.86
N GLU A 75 -11.91 18.72 -25.72
CA GLU A 75 -10.60 18.13 -25.40
C GLU A 75 -9.88 18.88 -24.27
N LYS A 76 -9.96 20.21 -24.24
CA LYS A 76 -9.37 21.02 -23.16
C LYS A 76 -10.13 20.83 -21.86
N ARG A 77 -11.46 20.72 -21.91
CA ARG A 77 -12.29 20.41 -20.73
C ARG A 77 -11.95 19.04 -20.16
N GLN A 78 -11.78 18.02 -21.00
CA GLN A 78 -11.36 16.68 -20.57
C GLN A 78 -9.97 16.70 -19.92
N GLY A 79 -9.01 17.42 -20.50
CA GLY A 79 -7.67 17.56 -19.93
C GLY A 79 -7.68 18.27 -18.56
N VAL A 80 -8.50 19.33 -18.42
CA VAL A 80 -8.70 20.03 -17.14
C VAL A 80 -9.36 19.10 -16.11
N THR A 81 -10.39 18.36 -16.49
CA THR A 81 -11.05 17.36 -15.62
C THR A 81 -10.06 16.32 -15.11
N GLN A 82 -9.23 15.76 -16.00
CA GLN A 82 -8.25 14.74 -15.63
C GLN A 82 -7.19 15.29 -14.66
N LEU A 83 -6.69 16.50 -14.92
CA LEU A 83 -5.76 17.19 -14.01
C LEU A 83 -6.39 17.46 -12.63
N ILE A 84 -7.64 17.92 -12.61
CA ILE A 84 -8.38 18.19 -11.38
C ILE A 84 -8.60 16.89 -10.60
N ARG A 85 -9.03 15.80 -11.25
CA ARG A 85 -9.25 14.48 -10.62
C ARG A 85 -7.95 13.90 -10.07
N MET A 86 -6.89 13.87 -10.87
CA MET A 86 -5.58 13.34 -10.47
C MET A 86 -5.00 14.03 -9.22
N VAL A 87 -5.30 15.32 -9.03
CA VAL A 87 -4.74 16.10 -7.91
C VAL A 87 -5.70 16.17 -6.72
N LEU A 88 -7.00 16.34 -6.96
CA LEU A 88 -7.96 16.55 -5.88
C LEU A 88 -8.60 15.26 -5.36
N GLU A 89 -8.69 14.18 -6.13
CA GLU A 89 -9.20 12.90 -5.63
C GLU A 89 -8.32 12.34 -4.49
N PRO A 90 -6.98 12.22 -4.65
CA PRO A 90 -6.15 11.70 -3.55
C PRO A 90 -6.15 12.63 -2.34
N ALA A 91 -6.19 13.95 -2.56
CA ALA A 91 -6.14 14.94 -1.50
C ALA A 91 -7.43 14.98 -0.67
N LEU A 92 -8.60 14.97 -1.33
CA LEU A 92 -9.90 14.99 -0.65
C LEU A 92 -10.23 13.63 -0.03
N TYR A 93 -9.79 12.52 -0.63
CA TYR A 93 -9.96 11.20 -0.04
C TYR A 93 -9.13 11.04 1.24
N LYS A 94 -7.86 11.45 1.21
CA LYS A 94 -7.02 11.48 2.41
C LYS A 94 -7.65 12.33 3.52
N TRP A 95 -8.12 13.53 3.18
CA TRP A 95 -8.80 14.40 4.13
C TRP A 95 -10.09 13.78 4.69
N TYR A 96 -10.88 13.12 3.86
CA TYR A 96 -12.09 12.41 4.28
C TYR A 96 -11.78 11.25 5.24
N LEU A 97 -10.72 10.47 4.97
CA LEU A 97 -10.25 9.41 5.87
C LEU A 97 -9.76 9.98 7.20
N GLU A 98 -8.95 11.03 7.17
CA GLU A 98 -8.48 11.72 8.38
C GLU A 98 -9.64 12.29 9.20
N GLN A 99 -10.68 12.81 8.55
CA GLN A 99 -11.87 13.31 9.24
C GLN A 99 -12.73 12.18 9.83
N LYS A 100 -12.88 11.06 9.12
CA LYS A 100 -13.60 9.88 9.62
C LYS A 100 -12.87 9.23 10.80
N GLU A 101 -11.54 9.14 10.72
CA GLU A 101 -10.69 8.65 11.79
C GLU A 101 -10.74 9.59 13.00
N SER A 102 -10.64 10.90 12.79
CA SER A 102 -10.78 11.90 13.85
C SER A 102 -12.16 11.83 14.52
N ASN A 103 -13.24 11.66 13.75
CA ASN A 103 -14.59 11.52 14.29
C ASN A 103 -14.75 10.21 15.09
N LEU A 104 -14.21 9.08 14.60
CA LEU A 104 -14.22 7.81 15.33
C LEU A 104 -13.40 7.87 16.62
N VAL A 105 -12.24 8.52 16.58
CA VAL A 105 -11.37 8.74 17.74
C VAL A 105 -12.02 9.69 18.75
N GLU A 106 -12.76 10.70 18.32
CA GLU A 106 -13.51 11.57 19.21
C GLU A 106 -14.74 10.87 19.82
N ILE A 107 -15.47 10.06 19.04
CA ILE A 107 -16.60 9.26 19.53
C ILE A 107 -16.14 8.23 20.58
N SER A 108 -15.02 7.55 20.32
CA SER A 108 -14.43 6.58 21.27
C SER A 108 -13.85 7.24 22.53
N LYS A 109 -13.32 8.47 22.42
CA LYS A 109 -12.83 9.23 23.59
C LYS A 109 -13.95 9.85 24.42
N ALA A 110 -15.11 10.09 23.84
CA ALA A 110 -16.15 10.88 24.46
C ALA A 110 -17.18 10.10 25.28
N ASN A 111 -17.13 8.76 25.36
CA ASN A 111 -18.07 7.95 26.17
C ASN A 111 -19.54 8.38 25.98
N PHE A 112 -19.94 8.77 24.77
CA PHE A 112 -21.32 9.16 24.51
C PHE A 112 -22.20 7.93 24.46
N GLU A 113 -23.26 7.93 25.28
CA GLU A 113 -24.37 6.98 25.16
C GLU A 113 -24.95 7.08 23.74
N THR A 114 -24.85 5.96 23.01
CA THR A 114 -25.16 5.78 21.60
C THR A 114 -26.65 5.80 21.26
N GLU A 115 -27.46 6.58 21.98
CA GLU A 115 -28.93 6.55 21.80
C GLU A 115 -29.49 7.71 20.97
N ASN A 116 -28.72 8.77 20.68
CA ASN A 116 -29.27 9.96 19.98
C ASN A 116 -28.44 10.49 18.81
N LEU A 117 -27.50 9.71 18.30
CA LEU A 117 -26.66 10.13 17.17
C LEU A 117 -27.13 9.43 15.88
N HIS A 118 -28.08 10.06 15.17
CA HIS A 118 -28.39 9.68 13.80
C HIS A 118 -27.23 10.07 12.90
N VAL A 119 -26.38 9.09 12.59
CA VAL A 119 -25.39 9.19 11.52
C VAL A 119 -26.16 9.02 10.20
N PHE A 120 -26.11 10.02 9.32
CA PHE A 120 -26.70 9.95 8.00
C PHE A 120 -26.08 8.80 7.19
N GLY A 121 -26.87 7.76 6.90
CA GLY A 121 -26.45 6.60 6.10
C GLY A 121 -26.98 5.25 6.59
N ASP A 122 -28.17 5.21 7.22
CA ASP A 122 -28.83 3.97 7.67
C ASP A 122 -29.36 3.14 6.48
N ASP A 123 -28.45 2.54 5.72
CA ASP A 123 -28.74 1.23 5.15
C ASP A 123 -28.50 0.21 6.27
N LYS A 124 -29.54 -0.61 6.56
CA LYS A 124 -29.49 -1.64 7.58
C LYS A 124 -28.23 -2.49 7.40
N LEU A 125 -27.27 -2.27 8.29
CA LEU A 125 -26.08 -3.08 8.37
C LEU A 125 -26.49 -4.53 8.68
N PRO A 126 -25.81 -5.52 8.09
CA PRO A 126 -25.93 -6.91 8.49
C PRO A 126 -25.73 -7.04 10.01
N SER A 127 -26.39 -8.03 10.60
CA SER A 127 -26.34 -8.23 12.04
C SER A 127 -24.89 -8.46 12.51
N ILE A 128 -24.56 -8.06 13.74
CA ILE A 128 -23.21 -8.22 14.31
C ILE A 128 -22.76 -9.69 14.25
N ASP A 129 -23.69 -10.64 14.34
CA ASP A 129 -23.38 -12.07 14.22
C ASP A 129 -23.05 -12.48 12.77
N GLU A 130 -23.71 -11.91 11.75
CA GLU A 130 -23.36 -12.12 10.33
C GLU A 130 -22.07 -11.40 9.94
N LEU A 131 -21.80 -10.22 10.52
CA LEU A 131 -20.53 -9.52 10.33
C LEU A 131 -19.40 -10.28 11.02
N LEU A 132 -19.55 -10.86 12.20
CA LEU A 132 -18.41 -11.50 12.89
C LEU A 132 -17.98 -12.84 12.26
N GLU A 133 -18.87 -13.54 11.57
CA GLU A 133 -18.53 -14.77 10.84
C GLU A 133 -17.76 -14.50 9.54
N ASP A 134 -18.02 -13.39 8.84
CA ASP A 134 -17.28 -12.97 7.62
C ASP A 134 -16.12 -11.97 7.91
N SER A 135 -16.27 -11.08 8.89
CA SER A 135 -15.32 -9.99 9.20
C SER A 135 -14.06 -10.46 9.92
N SER A 136 -14.08 -11.62 10.57
CA SER A 136 -12.87 -12.18 11.15
C SER A 136 -11.94 -12.78 10.09
N LYS A 137 -12.45 -13.09 8.89
CA LYS A 137 -11.66 -13.62 7.77
C LYS A 137 -11.29 -12.60 6.71
N ASP A 138 -12.07 -11.53 6.55
CA ASP A 138 -11.91 -10.59 5.43
C ASP A 138 -11.41 -9.17 5.78
N LEU A 139 -11.38 -8.74 7.05
CA LEU A 139 -10.79 -7.43 7.42
C LEU A 139 -9.26 -7.40 7.44
N ALA A 140 -8.59 -8.57 7.47
CA ALA A 140 -7.14 -8.68 7.29
C ALA A 140 -6.72 -8.72 5.81
N LYS A 141 -7.61 -9.17 4.91
CA LYS A 141 -7.30 -9.40 3.48
C LYS A 141 -7.42 -8.19 2.56
N GLY A 142 -7.86 -7.03 3.06
CA GLY A 142 -8.11 -5.85 2.23
C GLY A 142 -6.86 -5.13 1.70
N LEU A 143 -5.66 -5.43 2.20
CA LEU A 143 -4.42 -4.74 1.82
C LEU A 143 -3.18 -5.65 1.75
N SER A 144 -3.27 -6.94 2.12
CA SER A 144 -2.15 -7.87 1.99
C SER A 144 -1.97 -8.22 0.52
N LYS A 145 -0.98 -7.60 -0.14
CA LYS A 145 -0.48 -8.10 -1.42
C LYS A 145 -0.01 -9.54 -1.18
N GLU A 146 -0.72 -10.52 -1.72
CA GLU A 146 -0.34 -11.93 -1.58
C GLU A 146 1.06 -12.12 -2.19
N LEU A 147 1.99 -12.63 -1.37
CA LEU A 147 3.34 -12.95 -1.79
C LEU A 147 3.33 -14.19 -2.69
N LEU A 148 4.12 -14.16 -3.76
CA LEU A 148 4.34 -15.32 -4.61
C LEU A 148 5.24 -16.38 -3.94
N SER A 149 6.09 -15.95 -3.01
CA SER A 149 7.04 -16.81 -2.29
C SER A 149 7.34 -16.28 -0.89
N HIS A 150 7.55 -17.21 0.04
CA HIS A 150 7.97 -16.93 1.41
C HIS A 150 9.49 -16.91 1.59
N LEU A 151 10.24 -17.15 0.50
CA LEU A 151 11.69 -16.94 0.43
C LEU A 151 12.02 -15.94 -0.67
N ILE A 152 12.81 -14.92 -0.32
CA ILE A 152 13.44 -14.02 -1.27
C ILE A 152 14.95 -13.98 -0.99
N HIS A 153 15.76 -14.22 -2.01
CA HIS A 153 17.22 -14.11 -1.92
C HIS A 153 17.70 -12.81 -2.56
N LEU A 154 18.51 -12.03 -1.82
CA LEU A 154 19.08 -10.76 -2.27
C LEU A 154 20.57 -10.93 -2.55
N GLU A 155 20.94 -10.81 -3.82
CA GLU A 155 22.32 -10.79 -4.26
C GLU A 155 22.79 -9.34 -4.39
N GLY A 156 23.77 -8.93 -3.59
CA GLY A 156 24.38 -7.61 -3.75
C GLY A 156 25.71 -7.47 -3.07
N GLN A 157 26.63 -6.75 -3.71
CA GLN A 157 28.02 -6.60 -3.27
C GLN A 157 28.18 -5.91 -1.92
N THR A 158 27.16 -5.17 -1.47
CA THR A 158 27.21 -4.41 -0.22
C THR A 158 26.10 -4.81 0.74
N PRO A 159 26.42 -5.30 1.96
CA PRO A 159 25.41 -5.77 2.92
C PRO A 159 24.46 -4.65 3.36
N THR A 160 24.96 -3.40 3.39
CA THR A 160 24.15 -2.22 3.68
C THR A 160 23.04 -1.98 2.65
N THR A 161 23.29 -2.31 1.39
CA THR A 161 22.30 -2.12 0.33
C THR A 161 21.28 -3.26 0.37
N ASN A 162 21.73 -4.50 0.57
CA ASN A 162 20.86 -5.67 0.75
C ASN A 162 19.89 -5.44 1.91
N LYS A 163 20.38 -4.95 3.04
CA LYS A 163 19.54 -4.60 4.19
C LYS A 163 18.51 -3.51 3.88
N LYS A 164 18.87 -2.50 3.07
CA LYS A 164 17.91 -1.45 2.64
C LYS A 164 16.82 -2.03 1.74
N VAL A 165 17.18 -2.90 0.80
CA VAL A 165 16.21 -3.58 -0.07
C VAL A 165 15.31 -4.51 0.74
N ALA A 166 15.87 -5.26 1.69
CA ALA A 166 15.10 -6.11 2.60
C ALA A 166 14.09 -5.30 3.43
N LEU A 167 14.49 -4.13 3.94
CA LEU A 167 13.58 -3.23 4.65
C LEU A 167 12.49 -2.67 3.73
N GLN A 168 12.80 -2.36 2.48
CA GLN A 168 11.78 -1.93 1.52
C GLN A 168 10.80 -3.07 1.20
N LEU A 169 11.28 -4.30 0.99
CA LEU A 169 10.42 -5.48 0.83
C LEU A 169 9.48 -5.68 2.03
N HIS A 170 10.01 -5.51 3.23
CA HIS A 170 9.23 -5.54 4.46
C HIS A 170 8.15 -4.45 4.50
N GLU A 171 8.51 -3.19 4.21
CA GLU A 171 7.54 -2.08 4.13
C GLU A 171 6.47 -2.30 3.05
N LEU A 172 6.84 -2.91 1.92
CA LEU A 172 5.92 -3.21 0.82
C LEU A 172 4.95 -4.34 1.15
N THR A 173 5.37 -5.31 1.96
CA THR A 173 4.55 -6.45 2.38
C THR A 173 3.64 -6.12 3.56
N GLY A 174 3.84 -4.99 4.24
CA GLY A 174 2.98 -4.56 5.34
C GLY A 174 3.07 -5.45 6.59
N ARG A 175 4.14 -6.25 6.69
CA ARG A 175 4.39 -7.18 7.79
C ARG A 175 4.65 -6.42 9.09
N TRP A 176 4.23 -6.95 10.24
CA TRP A 176 4.18 -6.21 11.49
C TRP A 176 5.54 -6.03 12.19
N ALA A 177 6.52 -6.87 11.85
CA ALA A 177 7.88 -6.77 12.40
C ALA A 177 8.96 -7.19 11.40
N PHE A 178 10.13 -6.59 11.53
CA PHE A 178 11.37 -6.96 10.82
C PHE A 178 12.40 -7.41 11.85
N VAL A 179 12.83 -8.68 11.77
CA VAL A 179 13.65 -9.31 12.80
C VAL A 179 14.89 -9.95 12.17
N PRO A 180 16.10 -9.60 12.63
CA PRO A 180 17.31 -10.33 12.26
C PRO A 180 17.28 -11.77 12.77
N PHE A 181 17.60 -12.74 11.91
CA PHE A 181 17.61 -14.15 12.30
C PHE A 181 18.55 -14.44 13.48
N ASN A 182 19.68 -13.73 13.56
CA ASN A 182 20.64 -13.86 14.66
C ASN A 182 20.04 -13.55 16.04
N ASP A 183 18.98 -12.74 16.11
CA ASP A 183 18.35 -12.36 17.39
C ASP A 183 17.36 -13.43 17.86
N ILE A 184 16.83 -14.26 16.95
CA ILE A 184 15.78 -15.26 17.21
C ILE A 184 16.24 -16.71 17.07
N LYS A 185 17.38 -16.98 16.43
CA LYS A 185 17.88 -18.35 16.16
C LYS A 185 18.01 -19.24 17.39
N GLY A 186 18.21 -18.67 18.59
CA GLY A 186 18.27 -19.43 19.83
C GLY A 186 16.91 -19.91 20.35
N GLN A 187 15.81 -19.41 19.79
CA GLN A 187 14.43 -19.70 20.18
C GLN A 187 13.69 -20.56 19.15
N LEU A 188 14.27 -20.73 17.96
CA LEU A 188 13.71 -21.52 16.87
C LEU A 188 14.27 -22.95 16.93
N HIS A 189 13.38 -23.92 17.14
CA HIS A 189 13.76 -25.33 17.22
C HIS A 189 13.03 -26.22 16.22
N SER A 190 11.96 -25.70 15.60
CA SER A 190 11.17 -26.40 14.56
C SER A 190 10.65 -25.43 13.50
N SER A 191 10.33 -25.93 12.30
CA SER A 191 9.62 -25.17 11.25
C SER A 191 8.32 -24.53 11.76
N PHE A 192 7.62 -25.24 12.63
CA PHE A 192 6.39 -24.77 13.27
C PHE A 192 6.58 -23.54 14.17
N ASP A 193 7.74 -23.40 14.81
CA ASP A 193 8.05 -22.21 15.61
C ASP A 193 8.21 -20.99 14.72
N ILE A 194 8.77 -21.16 13.51
CA ILE A 194 8.86 -20.11 12.50
C ILE A 194 7.45 -19.72 12.06
N ALA A 195 6.63 -20.68 11.62
CA ALA A 195 5.27 -20.40 11.14
C ALA A 195 4.41 -19.63 12.18
N LYS A 196 4.54 -19.97 13.47
CA LYS A 196 3.83 -19.32 14.57
C LYS A 196 4.20 -17.87 14.83
N MET A 197 5.30 -17.37 14.29
CA MET A 197 5.69 -15.98 14.44
C MET A 197 4.74 -15.02 13.70
N GLY A 198 3.90 -15.54 12.81
CA GLY A 198 2.91 -14.75 12.08
C GLY A 198 3.54 -13.84 11.03
N GLU A 199 2.82 -12.77 10.65
CA GLU A 199 3.15 -11.89 9.52
C GLU A 199 4.37 -10.99 9.75
N MET A 200 5.54 -11.56 10.02
CA MET A 200 6.80 -10.83 10.19
C MET A 200 7.77 -11.14 9.06
N THR A 201 8.85 -10.38 8.99
CA THR A 201 9.95 -10.58 8.05
C THR A 201 11.19 -10.99 8.85
N ILE A 202 11.73 -12.17 8.52
CA ILE A 202 12.97 -12.70 9.08
C ILE A 202 14.10 -12.40 8.09
N PHE A 203 15.11 -11.65 8.52
CA PHE A 203 16.24 -11.27 7.68
C PHE A 203 17.51 -12.04 8.05
N ILE A 204 18.07 -12.75 7.08
CA ILE A 204 19.32 -13.50 7.17
C ILE A 204 20.37 -12.77 6.32
N GLU A 205 21.25 -12.02 6.97
CA GLU A 205 22.18 -11.11 6.28
C GLU A 205 23.22 -11.83 5.40
N ASN A 206 23.67 -13.02 5.80
CA ASN A 206 24.64 -13.82 5.07
C ASN A 206 24.21 -15.28 5.13
N ILE A 207 23.65 -15.81 4.05
CA ILE A 207 23.16 -17.20 4.01
C ILE A 207 24.28 -18.23 4.23
N GLU A 208 25.51 -17.89 3.83
CA GLU A 208 26.71 -18.69 4.05
C GLU A 208 27.13 -18.81 5.52
N SER A 209 26.60 -17.94 6.39
CA SER A 209 26.90 -17.98 7.83
C SER A 209 26.03 -18.97 8.60
N LEU A 210 25.03 -19.57 7.94
CA LEU A 210 24.13 -20.54 8.54
C LEU A 210 24.83 -21.87 8.80
N ASN A 211 24.65 -22.42 10.00
CA ASN A 211 25.11 -23.77 10.31
C ASN A 211 24.17 -24.84 9.74
N ALA A 212 24.60 -26.11 9.74
CA ALA A 212 23.84 -27.20 9.15
C ALA A 212 22.43 -27.40 9.77
N ALA A 213 22.29 -27.18 11.08
CA ALA A 213 20.99 -27.31 11.75
C ALA A 213 20.04 -26.16 11.39
N GLU A 214 20.57 -24.94 11.26
CA GLU A 214 19.81 -23.77 10.79
C GLU A 214 19.38 -23.93 9.33
N GLN A 215 20.23 -24.50 8.48
CA GLN A 215 19.89 -24.80 7.09
C GLN A 215 18.80 -25.87 6.99
N GLU A 216 18.88 -26.92 7.81
CA GLU A 216 17.85 -27.98 7.86
C GLU A 216 16.51 -27.41 8.32
N LEU A 217 16.50 -26.57 9.36
CA LEU A 217 15.30 -25.88 9.85
C LEU A 217 14.62 -25.01 8.78
N LEU A 218 15.42 -24.24 8.03
CA LEU A 218 14.91 -23.41 6.95
C LEU A 218 14.36 -24.26 5.79
N LEU A 219 15.06 -25.33 5.42
CA LEU A 219 14.60 -26.23 4.36
C LEU A 219 13.33 -26.99 4.77
N GLU A 220 13.22 -27.39 6.03
CA GLU A 220 12.00 -28.01 6.57
C GLU A 220 10.83 -27.03 6.45
N TYR A 221 11.02 -25.78 6.87
CA TYR A 221 10.00 -24.74 6.70
C TYR A 221 9.64 -24.55 5.23
N LEU A 222 10.62 -24.28 4.35
CA LEU A 222 10.37 -24.01 2.92
C LEU A 222 9.74 -25.18 2.15
N GLY A 223 9.86 -26.41 2.66
CA GLY A 223 9.25 -27.60 2.08
C GLY A 223 7.77 -27.79 2.45
N GLU A 224 7.22 -27.00 3.38
CA GLU A 224 5.83 -27.06 3.81
C GLU A 224 4.92 -26.12 2.99
N GLU A 225 3.61 -26.36 3.01
CA GLU A 225 2.64 -25.42 2.42
C GLU A 225 2.45 -24.23 3.35
N HIS A 226 2.73 -23.03 2.83
CA HIS A 226 2.69 -21.80 3.62
C HIS A 226 1.38 -21.02 3.46
N SER A 227 0.84 -20.56 4.59
CA SER A 227 -0.25 -19.58 4.62
C SER A 227 0.28 -18.15 4.41
N PRO A 228 -0.55 -17.20 3.93
CA PRO A 228 -0.13 -15.80 3.76
C PRO A 228 0.26 -15.13 5.09
N ASP A 229 -0.27 -15.64 6.20
CA ASP A 229 -0.07 -15.12 7.55
C ASP A 229 1.28 -15.54 8.15
N GLU A 230 2.05 -16.39 7.47
CA GLU A 230 3.35 -16.89 7.92
C GLU A 230 4.52 -15.95 7.58
N PRO A 231 5.67 -16.07 8.28
CA PRO A 231 6.81 -15.18 8.05
C PRO A 231 7.37 -15.22 6.62
N LEU A 232 7.83 -14.06 6.16
CA LEU A 232 8.66 -13.93 4.96
C LEU A 232 10.13 -14.03 5.37
N ILE A 233 10.85 -14.95 4.74
CA ILE A 233 12.29 -15.12 4.92
C ILE A 233 12.99 -14.37 3.79
N ILE A 234 13.81 -13.39 4.17
CA ILE A 234 14.70 -12.68 3.25
C ILE A 234 16.12 -13.09 3.58
N THR A 235 16.80 -13.73 2.63
CA THR A 235 18.22 -14.04 2.73
C THR A 235 19.02 -13.06 1.90
N SER A 236 20.27 -12.80 2.27
CA SER A 236 21.21 -12.10 1.41
C SER A 236 22.57 -12.75 1.39
N SER A 237 23.34 -12.40 0.36
CA SER A 237 24.73 -12.78 0.20
C SER A 237 25.52 -11.61 -0.40
N ALA A 238 26.81 -11.57 -0.07
CA ALA A 238 27.76 -10.67 -0.74
C ALA A 238 28.33 -11.25 -2.05
N MET A 239 28.05 -12.54 -2.30
CA MET A 239 28.56 -13.34 -3.42
C MET A 239 27.42 -13.72 -4.36
N ASN A 240 27.74 -13.94 -5.63
CA ASN A 240 26.77 -14.42 -6.60
C ASN A 240 26.38 -15.89 -6.35
N LEU A 241 25.25 -16.32 -6.92
CA LEU A 241 24.76 -17.71 -6.80
C LEU A 241 25.79 -18.76 -7.25
N GLU A 242 26.60 -18.48 -8.28
CA GLU A 242 27.64 -19.40 -8.78
C GLU A 242 28.81 -19.57 -7.79
N GLU A 243 29.13 -18.55 -7.02
CA GLU A 243 30.14 -18.54 -5.96
C GLU A 243 29.59 -19.19 -4.69
N LEU A 244 28.33 -18.91 -4.35
CA LEU A 244 27.59 -19.59 -3.28
C LEU A 244 27.55 -21.12 -3.51
N ALA A 245 27.27 -21.56 -4.73
CA ALA A 245 27.27 -22.98 -5.10
C ALA A 245 28.63 -23.68 -4.92
N LYS A 246 29.72 -22.92 -4.89
CA LYS A 246 31.08 -23.44 -4.66
C LYS A 246 31.51 -23.38 -3.20
N THR A 247 30.70 -22.77 -2.34
CA THR A 247 31.02 -22.60 -0.92
C THR A 247 30.80 -23.92 -0.18
N GLU A 248 31.86 -24.45 0.42
CA GLU A 248 31.76 -25.63 1.28
C GLU A 248 30.98 -25.28 2.55
N GLY A 249 29.79 -25.86 2.72
CA GLY A 249 28.99 -25.70 3.93
C GLY A 249 27.53 -25.34 3.69
N LEU A 250 27.16 -24.90 2.48
CA LEU A 250 25.78 -24.60 2.12
C LEU A 250 25.15 -25.79 1.37
N ALA A 251 23.99 -26.24 1.82
CA ALA A 251 23.27 -27.34 1.18
C ALA A 251 22.80 -26.95 -0.24
N SER A 252 23.01 -27.82 -1.24
CA SER A 252 22.60 -27.58 -2.63
C SER A 252 21.12 -27.25 -2.77
N ASN A 253 20.27 -27.92 -1.99
CA ASN A 253 18.82 -27.70 -2.02
C ASN A 253 18.45 -26.28 -1.59
N LEU A 254 19.18 -25.69 -0.63
CA LEU A 254 18.93 -24.33 -0.18
C LEU A 254 19.35 -23.30 -1.24
N ILE A 255 20.40 -23.61 -1.99
CA ILE A 255 20.85 -22.81 -3.14
C ILE A 255 19.84 -22.87 -4.26
N ASP A 256 19.30 -24.07 -4.54
CA ASP A 256 18.26 -24.26 -5.54
C ASP A 256 17.02 -23.43 -5.18
N GLU A 257 16.53 -23.48 -3.94
CA GLU A 257 15.40 -22.65 -3.48
C GLU A 257 15.70 -21.14 -3.53
N ALA A 258 16.90 -20.73 -3.10
CA ALA A 258 17.33 -19.33 -3.18
C ALA A 258 17.42 -18.84 -4.65
N SER A 259 17.73 -19.73 -5.59
CA SER A 259 17.81 -19.39 -7.02
C SER A 259 16.45 -19.12 -7.66
N VAL A 260 15.38 -19.74 -7.16
CA VAL A 260 14.01 -19.56 -7.69
C VAL A 260 13.55 -18.12 -7.51
N ASN A 261 13.86 -17.53 -6.36
CA ASN A 261 13.41 -16.19 -5.97
C ASN A 261 14.59 -15.25 -5.69
N CYS A 262 15.56 -15.23 -6.61
CA CYS A 262 16.74 -14.38 -6.52
C CYS A 262 16.50 -12.99 -7.10
N PHE A 263 16.97 -11.97 -6.38
CA PHE A 263 16.95 -10.58 -6.79
C PHE A 263 18.36 -9.97 -6.76
N GLU A 264 18.88 -9.63 -7.93
CA GLU A 264 20.16 -8.94 -8.08
C GLU A 264 20.02 -7.44 -7.75
N VAL A 265 20.36 -7.08 -6.52
CA VAL A 265 20.24 -5.72 -5.98
C VAL A 265 21.09 -4.72 -6.77
N ASP A 266 22.27 -5.13 -7.24
CA ASP A 266 23.20 -4.24 -7.95
C ASP A 266 22.76 -3.93 -9.39
N ARG A 267 21.88 -4.75 -9.98
CA ARG A 267 21.32 -4.51 -11.32
C ARG A 267 19.99 -3.75 -11.27
N ALA A 268 19.44 -3.57 -10.08
CA ALA A 268 18.16 -2.91 -9.88
C ALA A 268 18.24 -1.38 -10.08
N PRO A 269 17.11 -0.71 -10.36
CA PRO A 269 17.07 0.74 -10.51
C PRO A 269 17.52 1.44 -9.22
N LEU A 270 18.41 2.43 -9.33
CA LEU A 270 18.90 3.21 -8.18
C LEU A 270 17.84 4.13 -7.56
N THR A 271 16.67 4.27 -8.18
CA THR A 271 15.56 5.06 -7.66
C THR A 271 14.66 4.19 -6.77
N THR A 272 14.30 4.71 -5.60
CA THR A 272 13.42 4.00 -4.64
C THR A 272 12.06 3.63 -5.25
N GLN A 273 11.53 4.47 -6.14
CA GLN A 273 10.27 4.20 -6.83
C GLN A 273 10.40 3.09 -7.88
N GLY A 274 11.49 3.09 -8.67
CA GLY A 274 11.71 2.04 -9.67
C GLY A 274 11.99 0.68 -9.02
N LEU A 275 12.75 0.65 -7.93
CA LEU A 275 12.97 -0.56 -7.14
C LEU A 275 11.63 -1.10 -6.59
N LYS A 276 10.77 -0.23 -6.04
CA LYS A 276 9.44 -0.62 -5.58
C LYS A 276 8.60 -1.27 -6.69
N GLU A 277 8.53 -0.68 -7.87
CA GLU A 277 7.78 -1.23 -9.01
C GLU A 277 8.31 -2.61 -9.43
N VAL A 278 9.63 -2.79 -9.46
CA VAL A 278 10.25 -4.08 -9.80
C VAL A 278 9.94 -5.13 -8.73
N LEU A 279 10.08 -4.80 -7.46
CA LEU A 279 9.79 -5.74 -6.37
C LEU A 279 8.31 -6.16 -6.36
N GLU A 280 7.41 -5.23 -6.69
CA GLU A 280 5.98 -5.54 -6.83
C GLU A 280 5.73 -6.50 -7.99
N LEU A 281 6.37 -6.32 -9.14
CA LEU A 281 6.22 -7.21 -10.31
C LEU A 281 6.79 -8.62 -10.08
N PHE A 282 7.89 -8.74 -9.33
CA PHE A 282 8.58 -10.02 -9.13
C PHE A 282 7.99 -10.87 -8.01
N PHE A 283 7.49 -10.23 -6.93
CA PHE A 283 7.19 -10.93 -5.68
C PHE A 283 5.73 -10.83 -5.23
N MET A 284 4.91 -9.98 -5.86
CA MET A 284 3.51 -9.79 -5.48
C MET A 284 2.59 -10.37 -6.54
N LYS A 285 1.51 -11.00 -6.09
CA LYS A 285 0.44 -11.49 -6.97
C LYS A 285 -0.42 -10.32 -7.45
N ASP A 286 -0.76 -10.34 -8.74
CA ASP A 286 -1.58 -9.30 -9.35
C ASP A 286 -3.02 -9.34 -8.79
N PRO A 287 -3.55 -8.23 -8.25
CA PRO A 287 -4.89 -8.21 -7.66
C PRO A 287 -6.02 -8.38 -8.71
N ALA A 288 -5.69 -8.41 -10.00
CA ALA A 288 -6.64 -8.59 -11.10
C ALA A 288 -6.89 -10.06 -11.51
N SER A 289 -6.36 -11.03 -10.75
CA SER A 289 -6.38 -12.46 -11.09
C SER A 289 -7.32 -13.33 -10.24
N THR A 290 -8.38 -12.73 -9.68
CA THR A 290 -9.49 -13.44 -9.01
C THR A 290 -10.84 -12.83 -9.36
#